data_AF-A0A963UJM0-F1
#
_entry.id   AF-A0A963UJM0-F1
#
_cell.length_a   1.000
_cell.length_b   1.000
_cell.length_c   1.000
_cell.angle_alpha   90.00
_cell.angle_beta   90.00
_cell.angle_gamma   90.00
#
_symmetry.space_group_name_H-M   'P 1'
#
loop_
_entity.id
_entity.type
_entity.pdbx_description
1 polymer ?
#
loop_
_entity_poly.entity_id
_entity_poly.type
_entity_poly.pdbx_seq_one_letter_code
_entity_poly.pdbx_strand_id
1 'polypeptide(L)'
;MKIAAIDFGRIHKNDEVTARRGTSPLLDISYDPLADRGEVVGYYCLTTWSDGAMSFETLSRAEAQAHRQKHKTGMVWGADFDAMALKTVVRKEAKKWPIEVPTDGGDGDVAEHEPVVERDVPPPMRDITPDAGGDHLDALAGSM
;
A
#
# COMPACT_ATOMS: atom_id res chain seq x y z
N MET A 1 -13.43 -17.22 -15.24
CA MET A 1 -12.27 -16.46 -15.74
C MET A 1 -11.16 -16.64 -14.72
N LYS A 2 -10.00 -17.16 -15.10
CA LYS A 2 -8.90 -17.48 -14.16
C LYS A 2 -7.70 -16.58 -14.42
N ILE A 3 -6.98 -16.23 -13.37
CA ILE A 3 -5.72 -15.50 -13.48
C ILE A 3 -4.63 -16.51 -13.84
N ALA A 4 -3.79 -16.18 -14.83
CA ALA A 4 -2.65 -16.99 -15.21
C ALA A 4 -1.37 -16.54 -14.50
N ALA A 5 -1.12 -15.22 -14.47
CA ALA A 5 0.05 -14.64 -13.82
C ALA A 5 -0.25 -13.23 -13.31
N ILE A 6 0.46 -12.82 -12.26
CA ILE A 6 0.44 -11.46 -11.73
C ILE A 6 1.89 -11.02 -11.60
N ASP A 7 2.22 -9.87 -12.17
CA ASP A 7 3.49 -9.19 -11.99
C ASP A 7 3.24 -7.81 -11.36
N PHE A 8 4.10 -7.38 -10.46
CA PHE A 8 3.97 -6.08 -9.82
C PHE A 8 5.33 -5.56 -9.36
N GLY A 9 5.50 -4.25 -9.39
CA GLY A 9 6.80 -3.68 -9.13
C GLY A 9 6.84 -2.17 -9.05
N ARG A 10 8.08 -1.69 -8.93
CA ARG A 10 8.44 -0.27 -8.85
C ARG A 10 8.88 0.22 -10.22
N ILE A 11 8.34 1.35 -10.62
CA ILE A 11 8.76 2.12 -11.79
C ILE A 11 9.74 3.18 -11.29
N HIS A 12 10.91 3.22 -11.89
CA HIS A 12 11.95 4.18 -11.59
C HIS A 12 12.06 5.20 -12.71
N LYS A 13 12.67 6.33 -12.41
CA LYS A 13 12.78 7.49 -13.30
C LYS A 13 13.40 7.16 -14.66
N ASN A 14 14.37 6.24 -14.69
CA ASN A 14 15.09 5.87 -15.90
C ASN A 14 14.50 4.63 -16.59
N ASP A 15 13.36 4.11 -16.14
CA ASP A 15 12.69 2.99 -16.82
C ASP A 15 11.95 3.50 -18.06
N GLU A 16 12.03 2.74 -19.16
CA GLU A 16 11.22 3.00 -20.35
C GLU A 16 9.85 2.34 -20.18
N VAL A 17 8.81 3.14 -20.00
CA VAL A 17 7.45 2.65 -19.73
C VAL A 17 6.50 3.00 -20.87
N THR A 18 5.93 1.98 -21.50
CA THR A 18 4.85 2.12 -22.48
C THR A 18 3.56 1.56 -21.91
N ALA A 19 2.63 2.45 -21.56
CA ALA A 19 1.30 2.10 -21.08
C ALA A 19 0.25 2.46 -22.13
N ARG A 20 -0.55 1.47 -22.55
CA ARG A 20 -1.71 1.66 -23.42
C ARG A 20 -2.96 1.16 -22.72
N ARG A 21 -3.99 2.01 -22.65
CA ARG A 21 -5.34 1.65 -22.18
C ARG A 21 -6.31 1.66 -23.37
N GLY A 22 -7.39 0.88 -23.29
CA GLY A 22 -8.41 0.78 -24.34
C GLY A 22 -8.66 -0.66 -24.76
N THR A 23 -8.90 -0.89 -26.05
CA THR A 23 -9.28 -2.19 -26.63
C THR A 23 -8.23 -3.29 -26.43
N SER A 24 -6.95 -2.92 -26.39
CA SER A 24 -5.84 -3.85 -26.14
C SER A 24 -4.92 -3.21 -25.09
N PRO A 25 -5.20 -3.43 -23.79
CA PRO A 25 -4.37 -2.91 -22.72
C PRO A 25 -2.99 -3.59 -22.74
N LEU A 26 -1.94 -2.77 -22.64
CA LEU A 26 -0.56 -3.22 -22.57
C LEU A 26 0.19 -2.34 -21.58
N LEU A 27 1.00 -2.97 -20.74
CA LEU A 27 2.01 -2.30 -19.93
C LEU A 27 3.34 -3.00 -20.20
N ASP A 28 4.26 -2.25 -20.80
CA ASP A 28 5.63 -2.69 -21.07
C ASP A 28 6.61 -1.80 -20.31
N ILE A 29 7.57 -2.41 -19.62
CA ILE A 29 8.56 -1.76 -18.78
C ILE A 29 9.91 -2.37 -19.11
N SER A 30 10.77 -1.59 -19.75
CA SER A 30 12.12 -1.99 -20.12
C SER A 30 13.13 -1.17 -19.33
N TYR A 31 14.18 -1.83 -18.84
CA TYR A 31 15.29 -1.19 -18.14
C TYR A 31 16.54 -2.09 -18.20
N ASP A 32 17.72 -1.49 -18.04
CA ASP A 32 18.97 -2.22 -17.87
C ASP A 32 19.08 -2.71 -16.41
N PRO A 33 19.14 -4.03 -16.16
CA PRO A 33 19.20 -4.58 -14.81
C PRO A 33 20.52 -4.28 -14.07
N LEU A 34 21.58 -3.87 -14.79
CA LEU A 34 22.89 -3.56 -14.22
C LEU A 34 23.13 -2.06 -14.03
N ALA A 35 22.26 -1.22 -14.57
CA ALA A 35 22.37 0.23 -14.46
C ALA A 35 21.63 0.78 -13.24
N ASP A 36 21.98 2.00 -12.84
CA ASP A 36 21.20 2.75 -11.86
C ASP A 36 19.88 3.25 -12.48
N ARG A 37 18.78 2.68 -11.98
CA ARG A 37 17.42 2.99 -12.42
C ARG A 37 16.92 4.34 -11.89
N GLY A 38 17.60 4.91 -10.90
CA GLY A 38 17.25 6.18 -10.27
C GLY A 38 16.14 6.07 -9.22
N GLU A 39 15.49 7.19 -8.91
CA GLU A 39 14.42 7.25 -7.91
C GLU A 39 13.13 6.53 -8.35
N VAL A 40 12.40 5.94 -7.39
CA VAL A 40 11.08 5.34 -7.65
C VAL A 40 10.06 6.45 -7.92
N VAL A 41 9.49 6.47 -9.12
CA VAL A 41 8.48 7.45 -9.56
C VAL A 41 7.05 6.90 -9.53
N GLY A 42 6.90 5.58 -9.52
CA GLY A 42 5.59 4.94 -9.48
C GLY A 42 5.64 3.44 -9.21
N TYR A 43 4.47 2.83 -9.29
CA TYR A 43 4.21 1.43 -8.99
C TYR A 43 3.22 0.88 -10.01
N TYR A 44 3.31 -0.41 -10.29
CA TYR A 44 2.40 -1.08 -11.19
C TYR A 44 1.98 -2.46 -10.67
N CYS A 45 0.83 -2.91 -11.15
CA CYS A 45 0.38 -4.29 -11.06
C CYS A 45 -0.19 -4.67 -12.43
N LEU A 46 0.32 -5.75 -13.01
CA LEU A 46 -0.08 -6.34 -14.28
C LEU A 46 -0.63 -7.74 -14.01
N THR A 47 -1.86 -7.98 -14.46
CA THR A 47 -2.52 -9.28 -14.41
C THR A 47 -2.65 -9.82 -15.82
N THR A 48 -2.17 -11.04 -16.03
CA THR A 48 -2.40 -11.80 -17.27
C THR A 48 -3.44 -12.86 -16.99
N TRP A 49 -4.50 -12.85 -17.79
CA TRP A 49 -5.63 -13.77 -17.70
C TRP A 49 -5.34 -15.05 -18.49
N SER A 50 -6.04 -16.14 -18.14
CA SER A 50 -5.87 -17.44 -18.81
C SER A 50 -6.25 -17.45 -20.29
N ASP A 51 -7.03 -16.46 -20.73
CA ASP A 51 -7.41 -16.25 -22.14
C ASP A 51 -6.42 -15.36 -22.91
N GLY A 52 -5.34 -14.90 -22.25
CA GLY A 52 -4.34 -14.00 -22.81
C GLY A 52 -4.70 -12.52 -22.75
N ALA A 53 -5.88 -12.16 -22.23
CA ALA A 53 -6.19 -10.77 -21.93
C ALA A 53 -5.24 -10.26 -20.83
N MET A 54 -4.98 -8.95 -20.85
CA MET A 54 -4.17 -8.28 -19.83
C MET A 54 -5.01 -7.20 -19.15
N SER A 55 -4.78 -6.98 -17.86
CA SER A 55 -5.29 -5.82 -17.15
C SER A 55 -4.20 -5.31 -16.23
N PHE A 56 -4.10 -3.99 -16.09
CA PHE A 56 -3.10 -3.41 -15.22
C PHE A 56 -3.63 -2.17 -14.52
N GLU A 57 -3.00 -1.85 -13.41
CA GLU A 57 -3.16 -0.59 -12.72
C GLU A 57 -1.78 0.00 -12.44
N THR A 58 -1.70 1.32 -12.49
CA THR A 58 -0.52 2.08 -12.13
C THR A 58 -0.85 3.04 -10.99
N LEU A 59 0.17 3.39 -10.23
CA LEU A 59 0.07 4.35 -9.14
C LEU A 59 1.35 5.19 -9.13
N SER A 60 1.23 6.48 -9.38
CA SER A 60 2.36 7.40 -9.22
C SER A 60 2.72 7.58 -7.74
N ARG A 61 3.97 7.96 -7.46
CA ARG A 61 4.41 8.29 -6.09
C ARG A 61 3.55 9.40 -5.46
N ALA A 62 3.13 10.39 -6.26
CA ALA A 62 2.26 11.48 -5.83
C ALA A 62 0.85 10.97 -5.44
N GLU A 63 0.25 10.08 -6.24
CA GLU A 63 -1.05 9.48 -5.90
C GLU A 63 -0.97 8.59 -4.66
N ALA A 64 0.12 7.85 -4.48
CA ALA A 64 0.36 7.07 -3.27
C ALA A 64 0.46 7.99 -2.03
N GLN A 65 1.11 9.15 -2.15
CA GLN A 65 1.21 10.12 -1.08
C GLN A 65 -0.14 10.77 -0.76
N ALA A 66 -0.94 11.09 -1.77
CA ALA A 66 -2.32 11.58 -1.58
C ALA A 66 -3.19 10.52 -0.88
N HIS A 67 -3.03 9.23 -1.23
CA HIS A 67 -3.73 8.14 -0.58
C HIS A 67 -3.35 8.03 0.91
N ARG A 68 -2.06 8.14 1.24
CA ARG A 68 -1.57 8.19 2.63
C ARG A 68 -2.22 9.33 3.43
N GLN A 69 -2.25 10.54 2.86
CA GLN A 69 -2.80 11.72 3.53
C GLN A 69 -4.30 11.55 3.82
N LYS A 70 -5.05 10.98 2.86
CA LYS A 70 -6.49 10.74 3.01
C LYS A 70 -6.83 9.78 4.15
N HIS A 71 -6.00 8.75 4.38
CA HIS A 71 -6.30 7.69 5.34
C HIS A 71 -5.63 7.85 6.72
N LYS A 72 -5.04 9.03 7.01
CA LYS A 72 -4.38 9.39 8.30
C LYS A 72 -3.45 8.30 8.88
N THR A 73 -2.90 7.42 8.05
CA THR A 73 -2.17 6.21 8.45
C THR A 73 -0.67 6.49 8.50
N GLY A 74 -0.30 7.57 9.21
CA GLY A 74 1.03 8.18 9.13
C GLY A 74 2.20 7.25 9.51
N MET A 75 2.03 6.41 10.54
CA MET A 75 3.09 5.60 11.15
C MET A 75 3.52 4.42 10.26
N VAL A 76 2.56 3.66 9.71
CA VAL A 76 2.86 2.48 8.87
C VAL A 76 3.50 2.88 7.53
N TRP A 77 3.01 3.96 6.92
CA TRP A 77 3.57 4.49 5.67
C TRP A 77 4.91 5.22 5.84
N GLY A 78 5.23 5.64 7.07
CA GLY A 78 6.50 6.29 7.38
C GLY A 78 7.66 5.29 7.46
N ALA A 79 7.38 4.06 7.90
CA ALA A 79 8.37 2.99 8.00
C ALA A 79 8.69 2.37 6.64
N ASP A 80 7.68 2.08 5.82
CA ASP A 80 7.88 1.51 4.48
C ASP A 80 6.82 2.04 3.50
N PHE A 81 7.14 3.14 2.83
CA PHE A 81 6.25 3.78 1.87
C PHE A 81 6.05 2.91 0.62
N ASP A 82 7.13 2.29 0.14
CA ASP A 82 7.14 1.56 -1.13
C ASP A 82 6.30 0.27 -1.02
N ALA A 83 6.44 -0.48 0.08
CA ALA A 83 5.61 -1.67 0.33
C ALA A 83 4.12 -1.32 0.43
N MET A 84 3.79 -0.19 1.06
CA MET A 84 2.40 0.26 1.19
C MET A 84 1.81 0.74 -0.14
N ALA A 85 2.60 1.42 -0.97
CA ALA A 85 2.18 1.82 -2.30
C ALA A 85 1.96 0.59 -3.20
N LEU A 86 2.85 -0.42 -3.14
CA LEU A 86 2.70 -1.70 -3.83
C LEU A 86 1.41 -2.42 -3.42
N LYS A 87 1.15 -2.56 -2.11
CA LYS A 87 -0.10 -3.14 -1.61
C LYS A 87 -1.32 -2.38 -2.13
N THR A 88 -1.21 -1.06 -2.22
CA THR A 88 -2.30 -0.20 -2.71
C THR A 88 -2.59 -0.46 -4.19
N VAL A 89 -1.57 -0.52 -5.06
CA VAL A 89 -1.79 -0.79 -6.49
C VAL A 89 -2.32 -2.21 -6.74
N VAL A 90 -1.79 -3.21 -6.02
CA VAL A 90 -2.29 -4.59 -6.10
C VAL A 90 -3.76 -4.65 -5.66
N ARG A 91 -4.14 -3.96 -4.58
CA ARG A 91 -5.53 -3.91 -4.12
C ARG A 91 -6.45 -3.19 -5.09
N LYS A 92 -5.97 -2.17 -5.81
CA LYS A 92 -6.75 -1.52 -6.89
C LYS A 92 -7.00 -2.49 -8.04
N GLU A 93 -5.98 -3.24 -8.46
CA GLU A 93 -6.12 -4.23 -9.53
C GLU A 93 -7.01 -5.40 -9.11
N ALA A 94 -6.87 -5.89 -7.86
CA ALA A 94 -7.66 -6.99 -7.33
C ALA A 94 -9.17 -6.73 -7.28
N LYS A 95 -9.61 -5.46 -7.31
CA LYS A 95 -11.05 -5.13 -7.43
C LYS A 95 -11.65 -5.55 -8.77
N LYS A 96 -10.82 -5.75 -9.80
CA LYS A 96 -11.25 -6.21 -11.13
C LYS A 96 -11.30 -7.73 -11.20
N TRP A 97 -10.73 -8.42 -10.21
CA TRP A 97 -10.64 -9.87 -10.25
C TRP A 97 -11.98 -10.53 -9.93
N PRO A 98 -12.32 -11.65 -10.57
CA PRO A 98 -13.50 -12.42 -10.22
C PRO A 98 -13.31 -12.96 -8.81
N ILE A 99 -14.16 -12.50 -7.88
CA ILE A 99 -14.24 -13.05 -6.53
C ILE A 99 -15.35 -14.10 -6.58
N GLU A 100 -15.00 -15.37 -6.40
CA GLU A 100 -15.99 -16.40 -6.14
C GLU A 100 -16.49 -16.18 -4.70
N VAL A 101 -17.73 -15.71 -4.56
CA VAL A 101 -18.39 -15.66 -3.25
C VAL A 101 -18.81 -17.09 -2.92
N PRO A 102 -18.32 -17.69 -1.82
CA PRO A 102 -18.83 -18.98 -1.38
C PRO A 102 -20.30 -18.79 -1.00
N THR A 103 -21.21 -19.22 -1.86
CA THR A 103 -22.60 -19.46 -1.47
C THR A 103 -22.63 -20.69 -0.59
N ASP A 104 -22.40 -20.51 0.71
CA ASP A 104 -22.89 -21.46 1.70
C ASP A 104 -24.42 -21.41 1.63
N GLY A 105 -25.04 -22.55 1.34
CA GLY A 105 -26.49 -22.66 1.27
C GLY A 105 -27.12 -22.29 2.61
N GLY A 106 -27.79 -21.15 2.66
CA GLY A 106 -28.54 -20.66 3.80
C GLY A 106 -29.26 -19.38 3.37
N ASP A 107 -30.56 -19.31 3.65
CA ASP A 107 -31.50 -18.34 3.13
C ASP A 107 -31.06 -16.88 3.19
N GLY A 108 -31.58 -16.12 2.22
CA GLY A 108 -31.16 -14.78 1.84
C GLY A 108 -30.94 -13.80 2.99
N ASP A 109 -29.74 -13.23 3.01
CA ASP A 109 -29.50 -11.86 3.41
C ASP A 109 -28.50 -11.28 2.41
N VAL A 110 -29.00 -10.46 1.49
CA VAL A 110 -28.15 -9.53 0.74
C VAL A 110 -27.54 -8.59 1.77
N ALA A 111 -26.30 -8.88 2.18
CA ALA A 111 -25.51 -7.96 2.97
C ALA A 111 -25.29 -6.70 2.13
N GLU A 112 -26.19 -5.73 2.29
CA GLU A 112 -25.91 -4.35 1.94
C GLU A 112 -24.55 -4.03 2.55
N HIS A 113 -23.62 -3.60 1.72
CA HIS A 113 -22.28 -3.24 2.17
C HIS A 113 -22.43 -2.07 3.13
N GLU A 114 -22.53 -2.35 4.43
CA GLU A 114 -22.62 -1.32 5.45
C GLU A 114 -21.43 -0.36 5.25
N PRO A 115 -21.68 0.96 5.23
CA PRO A 115 -20.59 1.91 5.19
C PRO A 115 -19.69 1.63 6.40
N VAL A 116 -18.37 1.59 6.17
CA VAL A 116 -17.38 1.39 7.22
C VAL A 116 -17.61 2.46 8.29
N VAL A 117 -18.26 2.08 9.39
CA VAL A 117 -18.40 2.92 10.58
C VAL A 117 -16.98 3.14 11.10
N GLU A 118 -16.54 4.39 11.08
CA GLU A 118 -15.26 4.82 11.64
C GLU A 118 -15.27 4.44 13.12
N ARG A 119 -14.62 3.33 13.47
CA ARG A 119 -14.57 2.85 14.86
C ARG A 119 -13.69 3.82 15.64
N ASP A 120 -14.24 4.32 16.74
CA ASP A 120 -13.59 5.25 17.64
C ASP A 120 -12.22 4.68 18.06
N VAL A 121 -11.16 5.37 17.66
CA VAL A 121 -9.78 4.96 17.90
C VAL A 121 -9.52 5.13 19.40
N PRO A 122 -9.18 4.08 20.17
CA PRO A 122 -8.86 4.25 21.57
C PRO A 122 -7.72 5.26 21.72
N PRO A 123 -7.76 6.12 22.76
CA PRO A 123 -6.78 7.18 22.93
C PRO A 123 -5.37 6.58 22.94
N PRO A 124 -4.39 7.25 22.29
CA PRO A 124 -3.03 6.75 22.25
C PRO A 124 -2.53 6.54 23.68
N MET A 125 -2.03 5.34 23.93
CA MET A 125 -1.42 4.98 25.21
C MET A 125 -0.28 5.96 25.51
N ARG A 126 -0.30 6.58 26.69
CA ARG A 126 0.73 7.55 27.09
C ARG A 126 2.11 6.86 27.12
N ASP A 127 3.05 7.39 26.34
CA ASP A 127 4.45 7.00 26.43
C ASP A 127 4.99 7.38 27.81
N ILE A 128 5.27 6.36 28.64
CA ILE A 128 6.03 6.52 29.88
C ILE A 128 7.50 6.26 29.51
N THR A 129 8.13 7.23 28.87
CA THR A 129 9.59 7.28 28.80
C THR A 129 10.07 7.94 30.11
N PRO A 130 10.91 7.28 30.93
CA PRO A 130 11.47 7.93 32.10
C PRO A 130 12.36 9.08 31.61
N ASP A 131 12.07 10.28 32.10
CA ASP A 131 12.82 11.50 31.77
C ASP A 131 14.27 11.33 32.25
N ALA A 132 15.18 11.09 31.32
CA ALA A 132 16.60 11.12 31.60
C ALA A 132 17.07 12.58 31.52
N GLY A 133 16.87 13.31 32.63
CA GLY A 133 17.32 14.69 32.75
C GLY A 133 17.58 15.11 34.19
N GLY A 134 18.86 15.26 34.53
CA GLY A 134 19.35 16.34 35.39
C GLY A 134 19.22 16.21 36.91
N ASP A 135 20.39 16.07 37.55
CA ASP A 135 20.82 16.74 38.79
C ASP A 135 20.07 16.47 40.11
N HIS A 136 20.67 15.60 40.94
CA HIS A 136 20.70 15.82 42.39
C HIS A 136 21.93 15.17 43.05
N LEU A 137 23.13 15.70 42.77
CA LEU A 137 24.30 15.51 43.63
C LEU A 137 24.58 16.84 44.34
N ASP A 138 23.78 17.15 45.35
CA ASP A 138 24.20 17.95 46.50
C ASP A 138 23.13 17.85 47.60
N ALA A 139 23.58 17.97 48.85
CA ALA A 139 22.80 17.91 50.10
C ALA A 139 22.43 16.50 50.63
N LEU A 140 23.46 15.72 50.99
CA LEU A 140 23.36 14.93 52.23
C LEU A 140 23.63 15.88 53.41
N ALA A 141 22.64 15.93 54.28
CA ALA A 141 22.57 16.73 55.48
C ALA A 141 23.80 16.56 56.40
N GLY A 142 24.29 17.67 56.93
CA GLY A 142 24.87 17.66 58.26
C GLY A 142 23.75 17.52 59.29
N SER A 143 23.87 16.56 60.21
CA SER A 143 23.77 16.72 61.66
C SER A 143 23.65 15.35 62.33
N MET A 144 24.78 14.83 62.82
CA MET A 144 25.02 14.20 64.14
C MET A 144 26.40 13.53 64.13
#